data_AF-A0A7Y4NC22-F1
#
_entry.id   AF-A0A7Y4NC22-F1
#
_cell.length_a   1.000
_cell.length_b   1.000
_cell.length_c   1.000
_cell.angle_alpha   90.00
_cell.angle_beta   90.00
_cell.angle_gamma   90.00
#
_symmetry.space_group_name_H-M   'P 1'
#
loop_
_entity.id
_entity.type
_entity.pdbx_description
1 polymer ?
#
loop_
_entity_poly.entity_id
_entity_poly.type
_entity_poly.pdbx_seq_one_letter_code
_entity_poly.pdbx_strand_id
1 'polypeptide(L)'
;MIICPVCDHVQSEGEECEGCGKRFPGLVNTPDPVVAPLPELELTHHAGGRVPVDAPVLPELDLTRLRSGPDLPAMSVPDLELTRSGVTGEVPVAQMMDLDTGRAQDDGVRTVAPVGAVTCRYCRHVQAEGLLCDGCGMRLPRVKVAAQTTAKRKGADEGERVPCPSCHVPAWPGRACVACGTKVEAEA
;
A
#
# COMPACT_ATOMS: atom_id res chain seq x y z
N MET A 1 -9.16 -29.70 2.83
CA MET A 1 -9.22 -28.73 1.72
C MET A 1 -10.30 -27.71 2.06
N ILE A 2 -9.89 -26.48 2.36
CA ILE A 2 -10.75 -25.36 2.76
C ILE A 2 -10.71 -24.35 1.61
N ILE A 3 -11.87 -23.90 1.15
CA ILE A 3 -11.99 -22.85 0.13
C ILE A 3 -12.40 -21.56 0.83
N CYS A 4 -11.62 -20.49 0.64
CA CYS A 4 -11.91 -19.21 1.28
C CYS A 4 -13.15 -18.56 0.65
N PRO A 5 -14.21 -18.21 1.40
CA PRO A 5 -15.41 -17.58 0.84
C PRO A 5 -15.22 -16.11 0.44
N VAL A 6 -14.02 -15.55 0.63
CA VAL A 6 -13.70 -14.15 0.31
C VAL A 6 -12.88 -14.03 -0.96
N CYS A 7 -11.93 -14.94 -1.19
CA CYS A 7 -10.99 -14.85 -2.32
C CYS A 7 -10.85 -16.17 -3.10
N ASP A 8 -11.67 -17.17 -2.82
CA ASP A 8 -11.67 -18.52 -3.43
C ASP A 8 -10.32 -19.25 -3.38
N HIS A 9 -9.39 -18.76 -2.55
CA HIS A 9 -8.12 -19.42 -2.35
C HIS A 9 -8.33 -20.80 -1.71
N VAL A 10 -7.75 -21.82 -2.34
CA VAL A 10 -7.82 -23.21 -1.89
C VAL A 10 -6.58 -23.50 -1.07
N GLN A 11 -6.77 -23.92 0.18
CA GLN A 11 -5.69 -24.31 1.08
C GLN A 11 -5.98 -25.64 1.78
N SER A 12 -4.94 -26.30 2.26
CA SER A 12 -5.04 -27.61 2.90
C SER A 12 -5.61 -27.55 4.32
N GLU A 13 -5.10 -26.60 5.11
CA GLU A 13 -5.33 -26.46 6.56
C GLU A 13 -5.13 -24.99 7.01
N GLY A 14 -5.52 -24.65 8.24
CA GLY A 14 -5.33 -23.31 8.83
C GLY A 14 -6.62 -22.67 9.37
N GLU A 15 -6.46 -21.78 10.35
CA GLU A 15 -7.56 -20.98 10.94
C GLU A 15 -7.81 -19.66 10.21
N GLU A 16 -6.90 -19.27 9.31
CA GLU A 16 -6.98 -18.08 8.49
C GLU A 16 -6.56 -18.36 7.05
N CYS A 17 -7.09 -17.58 6.11
CA CYS A 17 -6.74 -17.71 4.71
C CYS A 17 -5.32 -17.19 4.44
N GLU A 18 -4.46 -18.02 3.87
CA GLU A 18 -3.10 -17.63 3.45
C GLU A 18 -3.10 -16.50 2.40
N GLY A 19 -4.16 -16.41 1.58
CA GLY A 19 -4.28 -15.39 0.53
C GLY A 19 -4.80 -14.03 1.00
N CYS A 20 -5.80 -14.01 1.90
CA CYS A 20 -6.48 -12.75 2.29
C CYS A 20 -6.54 -12.49 3.81
N GLY A 21 -5.99 -13.37 4.65
CA GLY A 21 -5.99 -13.24 6.10
C GLY A 21 -7.37 -13.43 6.77
N LYS A 22 -8.40 -13.84 6.02
CA LYS A 22 -9.74 -14.05 6.59
C LYS A 22 -9.73 -15.26 7.52
N ARG A 23 -10.07 -15.05 8.79
CA ARG A 23 -10.30 -16.12 9.77
C ARG A 23 -11.56 -16.93 9.47
N PHE A 24 -11.49 -18.24 9.65
CA PHE A 24 -12.61 -19.17 9.50
C PHE A 24 -13.26 -19.48 10.86
N PRO A 25 -14.40 -18.88 11.19
CA PRO A 25 -15.08 -19.18 12.45
C PRO A 25 -15.58 -20.62 12.43
N GLY A 26 -15.21 -21.41 13.46
CA GLY A 26 -15.77 -22.75 13.70
C GLY A 26 -15.07 -23.92 13.00
N LEU A 27 -13.99 -23.70 12.24
CA LEU A 27 -13.21 -24.82 11.66
C LEU A 27 -12.28 -25.50 12.68
N VAL A 28 -11.92 -24.79 13.75
CA VAL A 28 -11.17 -25.34 14.87
C VAL A 28 -11.99 -25.12 16.14
N ASN A 29 -12.33 -26.21 16.83
CA ASN A 29 -12.89 -26.19 18.17
C ASN A 29 -11.77 -25.93 19.17
N THR A 30 -11.17 -24.75 19.10
CA THR A 30 -10.22 -24.29 20.11
C THR A 30 -11.05 -23.89 21.34
N PRO A 31 -10.83 -24.50 22.52
CA PRO A 31 -11.54 -24.10 23.72
C PRO A 31 -11.22 -22.64 24.03
N ASP A 32 -12.24 -21.88 24.44
CA ASP A 32 -12.06 -20.47 24.77
C ASP A 32 -10.95 -20.30 25.83
N PRO A 33 -10.06 -19.30 25.66
CA PRO A 33 -8.99 -19.07 26.62
C PRO A 33 -9.59 -18.69 27.97
N VAL A 34 -9.12 -19.35 29.03
CA VAL A 34 -9.49 -19.00 30.41
C VAL A 34 -8.82 -17.68 30.76
N VAL A 35 -9.59 -16.60 30.77
CA VAL A 35 -9.12 -15.27 31.16
C VAL A 35 -9.26 -15.11 32.67
N ALA A 36 -8.14 -15.09 33.38
CA ALA A 36 -8.13 -14.80 34.82
C ALA A 36 -8.35 -13.30 35.06
N PRO A 37 -9.26 -12.91 35.98
CA PRO A 37 -9.48 -11.50 36.29
C PRO A 37 -8.28 -10.91 37.02
N LEU A 38 -7.83 -9.73 36.57
CA LEU A 38 -6.82 -8.94 37.30
C LEU A 38 -7.51 -8.00 38.30
N PRO A 39 -7.07 -7.96 39.56
CA PRO A 39 -7.73 -7.16 40.61
C PRO A 39 -7.53 -5.65 40.46
N GLU A 40 -6.54 -5.21 39.67
CA GLU A 40 -6.23 -3.78 39.46
C GLU A 40 -7.03 -3.13 38.33
N LEU A 41 -7.80 -3.91 37.55
CA LEU A 41 -8.61 -3.41 36.45
C LEU A 41 -10.07 -3.34 36.88
N GLU A 42 -10.74 -2.24 36.52
CA GLU A 42 -12.20 -2.14 36.67
C GLU A 42 -12.86 -3.29 35.90
N LEU A 43 -13.68 -4.06 36.60
CA LEU A 43 -14.37 -5.19 36.01
C LEU A 43 -15.34 -4.68 34.95
N THR A 44 -15.22 -5.17 33.72
CA THR A 44 -16.25 -4.95 32.71
C THR A 44 -17.57 -5.52 33.23
N HIS A 45 -18.70 -4.85 32.95
CA HIS A 45 -20.03 -5.28 33.38
C HIS A 45 -20.38 -6.73 32.96
N HIS A 46 -19.65 -7.26 31.98
CA HIS A 46 -19.78 -8.62 31.47
C HIS A 46 -18.65 -9.51 31.99
N ALA A 47 -18.99 -10.54 32.77
CA ALA A 47 -18.03 -11.55 33.22
C ALA A 47 -17.43 -12.29 32.01
N GLY A 48 -16.09 -12.39 31.95
CA GLY A 48 -15.38 -13.11 30.88
C GLY A 48 -15.23 -12.36 29.56
N GLY A 49 -15.64 -11.09 29.46
CA GLY A 49 -15.38 -10.21 28.30
C GLY A 49 -16.10 -10.60 26.98
N ARG A 50 -16.75 -11.76 26.93
CA ARG A 50 -17.49 -12.29 25.78
C ARG A 50 -18.83 -12.85 26.24
N VAL A 51 -19.74 -11.96 26.61
CA VAL A 51 -21.13 -12.35 26.85
C VAL A 51 -21.83 -12.41 25.49
N PRO A 52 -22.57 -13.49 25.16
CA PRO A 52 -23.38 -13.53 23.96
C PRO A 52 -24.40 -12.38 24.02
N VAL A 53 -24.28 -11.45 23.07
CA VAL A 53 -25.22 -10.34 22.93
C VAL A 53 -26.36 -10.84 22.06
N ASP A 54 -27.59 -10.76 22.57
CA ASP A 54 -28.78 -10.98 21.76
C ASP A 54 -28.88 -9.84 20.74
N ALA A 55 -28.58 -10.17 19.48
CA ALA A 55 -28.56 -9.25 18.35
C ALA A 55 -29.65 -9.67 17.35
N PRO A 56 -30.94 -9.41 17.66
CA PRO A 56 -32.02 -9.72 16.74
C PRO A 56 -31.86 -8.93 15.44
N VAL A 57 -32.27 -9.55 14.33
CA VAL A 57 -32.22 -8.92 13.01
C VAL A 57 -33.15 -7.71 12.99
N LEU A 58 -32.58 -6.52 12.83
CA LEU A 58 -33.36 -5.28 12.71
C LEU A 58 -34.04 -5.26 11.33
N PRO A 59 -35.38 -5.14 11.26
CA PRO A 59 -36.12 -5.21 10.01
C PRO A 59 -35.85 -4.02 9.07
N GLU A 60 -35.31 -2.93 9.58
CA GLU A 60 -34.98 -1.72 8.82
C GLU A 60 -33.54 -1.71 8.26
N LEU A 61 -32.68 -2.64 8.70
CA LEU A 61 -31.35 -2.80 8.12
C LEU A 61 -31.48 -3.64 6.85
N ASP A 62 -31.10 -3.06 5.72
CA ASP A 62 -31.14 -3.71 4.42
C ASP A 62 -30.22 -4.95 4.43
N LEU A 63 -30.83 -6.15 4.44
CA LEU A 63 -30.16 -7.45 4.58
C LEU A 63 -29.45 -7.92 3.30
N THR A 64 -29.22 -7.00 2.37
CA THR A 64 -28.66 -7.21 1.03
C THR A 64 -27.22 -7.72 1.03
N ARG A 65 -26.61 -7.97 2.20
CA ARG A 65 -25.30 -8.63 2.32
C ARG A 65 -25.34 -10.16 2.45
N LEU A 66 -26.51 -10.81 2.47
CA LEU A 66 -26.58 -12.28 2.58
C LEU A 66 -27.06 -13.03 1.32
N ARG A 67 -27.52 -12.34 0.28
CA ARG A 67 -27.69 -12.94 -1.06
C ARG A 67 -27.41 -11.87 -2.12
N SER A 68 -26.34 -12.06 -2.87
CA SER A 68 -26.08 -11.33 -4.10
C SER A 68 -27.13 -11.71 -5.15
N GLY A 69 -28.26 -11.01 -5.12
CA GLY A 69 -29.29 -11.01 -6.17
C GLY A 69 -29.96 -12.36 -6.50
N PRO A 70 -31.01 -12.35 -7.33
CA PRO A 70 -31.46 -13.55 -8.03
C PRO A 70 -30.37 -14.01 -9.00
N ASP A 71 -30.28 -15.32 -9.28
CA ASP A 71 -29.45 -15.89 -10.35
C ASP A 71 -29.92 -15.32 -11.70
N LEU A 72 -29.36 -14.18 -12.07
CA LEU A 72 -29.55 -13.59 -13.39
C LEU A 72 -28.55 -14.26 -14.33
N PRO A 73 -28.98 -14.69 -15.53
CA PRO A 73 -28.05 -15.19 -16.53
C PRO A 73 -27.00 -14.12 -16.82
N ALA A 74 -25.73 -14.54 -16.91
CA ALA A 74 -24.62 -13.64 -17.18
C ALA A 74 -24.88 -12.87 -18.49
N MET A 75 -25.25 -11.61 -18.37
CA MET A 75 -25.36 -10.70 -19.51
C MET A 75 -23.98 -10.15 -19.81
N SER A 76 -23.34 -10.66 -20.87
CA SER A 76 -22.17 -10.00 -21.43
C SER A 76 -22.63 -8.69 -22.07
N VAL A 77 -22.22 -7.55 -21.50
CA VAL A 77 -22.36 -6.24 -22.14
C VAL A 77 -21.05 -5.99 -22.90
N PRO A 78 -21.01 -6.16 -24.24
CA PRO A 78 -19.76 -6.16 -24.99
C PRO A 78 -19.03 -4.80 -24.98
N ASP A 79 -19.72 -3.70 -24.66
CA ASP A 79 -19.14 -2.35 -24.61
C ASP A 79 -18.56 -1.96 -23.24
N LEU A 80 -18.65 -2.83 -22.24
CA LEU A 80 -18.15 -2.60 -20.89
C LEU A 80 -16.93 -3.49 -20.61
N GLU A 81 -15.79 -3.14 -21.20
CA GLU A 81 -14.50 -3.71 -20.77
C GLU A 81 -14.19 -3.24 -19.34
N LEU A 82 -14.45 -4.08 -18.35
CA LEU A 82 -14.25 -3.80 -16.92
C LEU A 82 -12.80 -3.52 -16.49
N THR A 83 -11.81 -3.65 -17.38
CA THR A 83 -10.38 -3.55 -17.03
C THR A 83 -9.60 -2.53 -17.84
N ARG A 84 -10.27 -1.77 -18.71
CA ARG A 84 -9.63 -0.68 -19.43
C ARG A 84 -10.47 0.57 -19.25
N SER A 85 -10.10 1.39 -18.27
CA SER A 85 -10.28 2.82 -18.46
C SER A 85 -9.55 3.16 -19.75
N GLY A 86 -10.30 3.32 -20.85
CA GLY A 86 -9.76 3.96 -22.04
C GLY A 86 -9.15 5.31 -21.64
N VAL A 87 -8.27 5.86 -22.48
CA VAL A 87 -7.75 7.21 -22.25
C VAL A 87 -8.94 8.16 -22.20
N THR A 88 -9.41 8.47 -21.00
CA THR A 88 -10.33 9.57 -20.76
C THR A 88 -9.49 10.78 -21.11
N GLY A 89 -9.73 11.34 -22.30
CA GLY A 89 -9.09 12.60 -22.71
C GLY A 89 -9.22 13.62 -21.59
N GLU A 90 -8.32 14.60 -21.55
CA GLU A 90 -8.32 15.63 -20.50
C GLU A 90 -9.72 16.24 -20.38
N VAL A 91 -10.44 15.88 -19.31
CA VAL A 91 -11.72 16.50 -18.98
C VAL A 91 -11.36 17.83 -18.33
N PRO A 92 -11.71 18.98 -18.92
CA PRO A 92 -11.43 20.26 -18.31
C PRO A 92 -12.31 20.39 -17.06
N VAL A 93 -11.73 20.10 -15.90
CA VAL A 93 -12.38 20.35 -14.60
C VAL A 93 -12.15 21.83 -14.27
N ALA A 94 -13.13 22.66 -14.60
CA ALA A 94 -13.15 24.04 -14.15
C ALA A 94 -13.34 24.08 -12.63
N GLN A 95 -12.52 24.85 -11.93
CA GLN A 95 -12.73 25.11 -10.51
C GLN A 95 -14.04 25.89 -10.33
N MET A 96 -14.94 25.36 -9.51
CA MET A 96 -16.16 26.06 -9.13
C MET A 96 -15.79 27.21 -8.18
N MET A 97 -15.99 28.46 -8.62
CA MET A 97 -15.59 29.64 -7.85
C MET A 97 -16.40 29.84 -6.56
N ASP A 98 -17.59 29.24 -6.47
CA ASP A 98 -18.51 29.40 -5.34
C ASP A 98 -18.34 28.31 -4.26
N LEU A 99 -17.42 27.35 -4.47
CA LEU A 99 -17.14 26.29 -3.49
C LEU A 99 -16.02 26.73 -2.54
N ASP A 100 -16.41 27.11 -1.32
CA ASP A 100 -15.46 27.21 -0.21
C ASP A 100 -14.98 25.80 0.17
N THR A 101 -13.75 25.48 -0.22
CA THR A 101 -13.15 24.17 0.07
C THR A 101 -12.72 24.02 1.53
N GLY A 102 -12.83 25.08 2.35
CA GLY A 102 -12.37 25.09 3.74
C GLY A 102 -10.86 24.85 3.90
N ARG A 103 -10.12 24.82 2.79
CA ARG A 103 -8.68 24.55 2.77
C ARG A 103 -7.93 25.88 2.78
N ALA A 104 -7.09 26.06 3.80
CA ALA A 104 -6.16 27.19 3.82
C ALA A 104 -5.26 27.17 2.58
N GLN A 105 -4.97 28.36 2.05
CA GLN A 105 -4.07 28.52 0.91
C GLN A 105 -2.70 27.94 1.26
N ASP A 106 -2.21 27.01 0.44
CA ASP A 106 -0.89 26.42 0.61
C ASP A 106 0.17 27.50 0.36
N ASP A 107 0.99 27.80 1.37
CA ASP A 107 2.09 28.76 1.28
C ASP A 107 3.28 28.22 0.45
N GLY A 108 3.20 26.95 0.03
CA GLY A 108 4.25 26.28 -0.74
C GLY A 108 5.49 25.96 0.08
N VAL A 109 5.52 26.29 1.37
CA VAL A 109 6.67 26.07 2.25
C VAL A 109 6.60 24.64 2.78
N ARG A 110 7.44 23.77 2.24
CA ARG A 110 7.53 22.39 2.73
C ARG A 110 8.43 22.36 3.97
N THR A 111 7.93 21.74 5.05
CA THR A 111 8.74 21.44 6.23
C THR A 111 9.95 20.61 5.83
N VAL A 112 11.16 21.10 6.15
CA VAL A 112 12.41 20.41 5.85
C VAL A 112 12.44 19.09 6.61
N ALA A 113 12.76 18.00 5.92
CA ALA A 113 12.94 16.72 6.58
C ALA A 113 14.12 16.84 7.56
N PRO A 114 14.01 16.30 8.79
CA PRO A 114 15.15 16.23 9.68
C PRO A 114 16.31 15.53 8.96
N VAL A 115 17.52 16.04 9.15
CA VAL A 115 18.76 15.50 8.57
C VAL A 115 19.65 15.02 9.70
N GLY A 116 20.29 13.86 9.53
CA GLY A 116 21.26 13.32 10.47
C GLY A 116 20.93 11.94 11.02
N ALA A 117 21.74 11.50 11.98
CA ALA A 117 21.65 10.17 12.57
C ALA A 117 20.33 9.99 13.33
N VAL A 118 19.71 8.83 13.15
CA VAL A 118 18.43 8.46 13.75
C VAL A 118 18.68 7.57 14.96
N THR A 119 18.12 7.96 16.10
CA THR A 119 18.13 7.12 17.31
C THR A 119 16.95 6.15 17.27
N CYS A 120 17.23 4.85 17.40
CA CYS A 120 16.20 3.84 17.47
C CYS A 120 15.31 4.04 18.71
N ARG A 121 13.99 4.09 18.52
CA ARG A 121 13.02 4.22 19.62
C ARG A 121 13.09 3.06 20.62
N TYR A 122 13.47 1.87 20.16
CA TYR A 122 13.43 0.63 20.96
C TYR A 122 14.73 0.39 21.71
N CYS A 123 15.86 0.26 21.01
CA CYS A 123 17.16 -0.06 21.62
C CYS A 123 18.08 1.15 21.80
N ARG A 124 17.64 2.36 21.43
CA ARG A 124 18.44 3.61 21.48
C ARG A 124 19.74 3.59 20.66
N HIS A 125 19.94 2.59 19.81
CA HIS A 125 21.06 2.56 18.88
C HIS A 125 20.97 3.74 17.90
N VAL A 126 22.07 4.48 17.75
CA VAL A 126 22.20 5.62 16.84
C VAL A 126 22.80 5.10 15.54
N GLN A 127 22.09 5.31 14.43
CA GLN A 127 22.54 4.90 13.11
C GLN A 127 22.41 6.04 12.11
N ALA A 128 23.34 6.11 11.15
CA ALA A 128 23.43 7.22 10.21
C ALA A 128 22.37 7.16 9.10
N GLU A 129 22.04 5.96 8.66
CA GLU A 129 21.09 5.68 7.58
C GLU A 129 20.43 4.32 7.77
N GLY A 130 19.39 4.03 6.99
CA GLY A 130 18.71 2.74 7.00
C GLY A 130 17.25 2.82 7.40
N LEU A 131 16.47 1.84 6.92
CA LEU A 131 15.04 1.69 7.25
C LEU A 131 14.83 0.80 8.48
N LEU A 132 15.79 -0.05 8.80
CA LEU A 132 15.76 -1.01 9.90
C LEU A 132 16.95 -0.76 10.82
N CYS A 133 16.75 -0.94 12.13
CA CYS A 133 17.80 -0.75 13.11
C CYS A 133 18.82 -1.89 13.11
N ASP A 134 20.11 -1.57 12.89
CA ASP A 134 21.20 -2.56 12.93
C ASP A 134 21.34 -3.29 14.27
N GLY A 135 20.91 -2.66 15.38
CA GLY A 135 20.99 -3.25 16.72
C GLY A 135 19.81 -4.15 17.11
N CYS A 136 18.61 -3.94 16.56
CA CYS A 136 17.40 -4.67 17.02
C CYS A 136 16.40 -5.05 15.92
N GLY A 137 16.70 -4.75 14.64
CA GLY A 137 15.85 -5.06 13.49
C GLY A 137 14.58 -4.22 13.35
N MET A 138 14.23 -3.39 14.33
CA MET A 138 13.01 -2.60 14.30
C MET A 138 13.07 -1.43 13.31
N ARG A 139 11.94 -1.11 12.69
CA ARG A 139 11.83 -0.07 11.65
C ARG A 139 12.03 1.34 12.21
N LEU A 140 12.87 2.13 11.55
CA LEU A 140 13.12 3.53 11.87
C LEU A 140 12.17 4.50 11.15
N PRO A 141 11.98 5.72 11.70
CA PRO A 141 11.40 6.84 10.96
C PRO A 141 12.15 7.12 9.66
N ARG A 142 11.42 7.47 8.59
CA ARG A 142 12.04 7.86 7.31
C ARG A 142 12.71 9.21 7.45
N VAL A 143 14.03 9.22 7.41
CA VAL A 143 14.86 10.42 7.44
C VAL A 143 15.63 10.48 6.12
N LYS A 144 15.71 11.66 5.50
CA LYS A 144 16.52 11.84 4.30
C LYS A 144 17.98 11.78 4.73
N VAL A 145 18.75 10.88 4.14
CA VAL A 145 20.21 10.86 4.31
C VAL A 145 20.75 12.19 3.77
N ALA A 146 21.52 12.91 4.58
CA ALA A 146 22.18 14.12 4.14
C ALA A 146 23.04 13.78 2.92
N ALA A 147 22.81 14.47 1.80
CA ALA A 147 23.58 14.23 0.58
C ALA A 147 25.07 14.42 0.91
N GLN A 148 25.84 13.35 0.77
CA GLN A 148 27.30 13.45 0.81
C GLN A 148 27.70 14.42 -0.31
N THR A 149 28.38 15.51 0.05
CA THR A 149 29.02 16.42 -0.90
C THR A 149 30.12 15.66 -1.63
N THR A 150 29.72 14.85 -2.59
CA THR A 150 30.63 14.23 -3.55
C THR A 150 31.13 15.35 -4.45
N ALA A 151 32.44 15.54 -4.46
CA ALA A 151 33.11 16.45 -5.37
C ALA A 151 32.59 16.21 -6.78
N LYS A 152 32.06 17.28 -7.38
CA LYS A 152 31.55 17.39 -8.75
C LYS A 152 32.48 16.61 -9.70
N ARG A 153 32.10 15.40 -10.13
CA ARG A 153 32.65 14.83 -11.37
C ARG A 153 32.11 15.69 -12.50
N LYS A 154 32.91 16.69 -12.89
CA LYS A 154 32.75 17.40 -14.15
C LYS A 154 32.77 16.35 -15.27
N GLY A 155 31.68 16.25 -16.02
CA GLY A 155 31.65 15.59 -17.32
C GLY A 155 30.46 14.67 -17.52
N ALA A 156 29.73 14.93 -18.60
CA ALA A 156 28.70 14.08 -19.22
C ALA A 156 27.28 14.21 -18.68
N ASP A 157 26.66 15.39 -18.82
CA ASP A 157 25.20 15.47 -19.01
C ASP A 157 24.77 16.70 -19.85
N GLU A 158 25.54 17.05 -20.89
CA GLU A 158 25.25 18.14 -21.85
C GLU A 158 25.19 17.63 -23.30
N GLY A 159 24.85 16.35 -23.51
CA GLY A 159 24.67 15.78 -24.85
C GLY A 159 23.20 15.73 -25.25
N GLU A 160 22.87 16.02 -26.50
CA GLU A 160 21.53 15.74 -27.03
C GLU A 160 21.32 14.22 -27.11
N ARG A 161 20.13 13.73 -26.72
CA ARG A 161 19.82 12.29 -26.76
C ARG A 161 19.56 11.87 -28.20
N VAL A 162 20.26 10.85 -28.66
CA VAL A 162 20.14 10.30 -30.01
C VAL A 162 19.29 9.02 -29.94
N PRO A 163 18.42 8.73 -30.91
CA PRO A 163 17.67 7.49 -30.95
C PRO A 163 18.62 6.28 -31.08
N CYS A 164 18.41 5.27 -30.23
CA CYS A 164 19.16 4.02 -30.31
C CYS A 164 18.96 3.31 -31.68
N PRO A 165 20.01 2.78 -32.33
CA PRO A 165 19.88 2.13 -33.64
C PRO A 165 19.09 0.81 -33.63
N SER A 166 18.92 0.18 -32.46
CA SER A 166 18.22 -1.10 -32.34
C SER A 166 16.78 -0.99 -31.85
N CYS A 167 16.51 -0.08 -30.89
CA CYS A 167 15.18 0.03 -30.27
C CYS A 167 14.57 1.43 -30.35
N HIS A 168 15.27 2.39 -30.98
CA HIS A 168 14.86 3.79 -31.14
C HIS A 168 14.54 4.57 -29.84
N VAL A 169 14.77 3.98 -28.67
CA VAL A 169 14.66 4.68 -27.38
C VAL A 169 15.75 5.76 -27.32
N PRO A 170 15.41 7.00 -26.87
CA PRO A 170 16.39 8.07 -26.70
C PRO A 170 17.49 7.63 -25.73
N ALA A 171 18.72 7.58 -26.24
CA ALA A 171 19.87 7.10 -25.50
C ALA A 171 21.03 8.09 -25.63
N TRP A 172 21.97 7.99 -24.69
CA TRP A 172 23.12 8.87 -24.65
C TRP A 172 24.20 8.35 -25.61
N PRO A 173 24.73 9.19 -26.52
CA PRO A 173 25.84 8.80 -27.38
C PRO A 173 27.05 8.38 -26.53
N GLY A 174 27.77 7.35 -26.97
CA GLY A 174 28.90 6.76 -26.25
C GLY A 174 28.53 5.84 -25.08
N ARG A 175 27.23 5.61 -24.81
CA ARG A 175 26.75 4.71 -23.74
C ARG A 175 25.91 3.56 -24.29
N ALA A 176 25.78 2.50 -23.49
CA ALA A 176 24.82 1.43 -23.76
C ALA A 176 23.39 1.95 -23.57
N CYS A 177 22.50 1.62 -24.50
CA CYS A 177 21.08 1.92 -24.38
C CYS A 177 20.51 1.26 -23.12
N VAL A 178 19.74 2.02 -22.33
CA VAL A 178 19.13 1.52 -21.08
C VAL A 178 18.06 0.46 -21.34
N ALA A 179 17.42 0.49 -22.52
CA ALA A 179 16.35 -0.43 -22.87
C ALA A 179 16.85 -1.75 -23.45
N CYS A 180 17.81 -1.73 -24.37
CA CYS A 180 18.27 -2.93 -25.09
C CYS A 180 19.77 -3.23 -24.96
N GLY A 181 20.53 -2.40 -24.26
CA GLY A 181 21.97 -2.62 -24.02
C GLY A 181 22.90 -2.36 -25.20
N THR A 182 22.39 -2.08 -26.41
CA THR A 182 23.24 -1.78 -27.56
C THR A 182 24.02 -0.48 -27.36
N LYS A 183 25.32 -0.49 -27.68
CA LYS A 183 26.17 0.72 -27.63
C LYS A 183 25.71 1.72 -28.69
N VAL A 184 25.40 2.93 -28.27
CA VAL A 184 25.08 4.05 -29.16
C VAL A 184 26.38 4.76 -29.49
N GLU A 185 26.71 4.86 -30.77
CA GLU A 185 27.92 5.54 -31.22
C GLU A 185 27.82 7.04 -30.93
N ALA A 186 28.94 7.65 -30.55
CA ALA A 186 29.06 9.10 -30.54
C ALA A 186 29.59 9.50 -31.92
N GLU A 187 28.87 10.34 -32.66
CA GLU A 187 29.43 10.98 -33.85
C GLU A 187 30.68 11.77 -33.43
N ALA A 188 31.79 11.50 -34.12
CA ALA A 188 33.09 12.12 -33.89
C ALA A 188 33.20 13.48 -34.60
#